data_AF-A0A7Y2JWF2-F1
#
_entry.id   AF-A0A7Y2JWF2-F1
#
_cell.length_a   1.000
_cell.length_b   1.000
_cell.length_c   1.000
_cell.angle_alpha   90.00
_cell.angle_beta   90.00
_cell.angle_gamma   90.00
#
_symmetry.space_group_name_H-M   'P 1'
#
loop_
_entity.id
_entity.type
_entity.pdbx_description
1 polymer ?
#
loop_
_entity_poly.entity_id
_entity_poly.type
_entity_poly.pdbx_seq_one_letter_code
_entity_poly.pdbx_strand_id
1 'polypeptide(L)'
;MTSHPVLRGVAIVIASVALAACSTVEPGPSVAAVEPSTSIAQADTRLAAVATERAAIEARFAEREAVCYEKFFVNNCLDEAKERRRAALVAQRNIEIEAERFKRRLKVEERDREIAAADAQFKAEEAALAAQPPAPPRETSAIAPPKPSPAAARIARRNAKAREEAARAPEDAAKAAANVAAFEERKRKSEQRQRDVAARKAEREAKAAAKKANEEAKAAAPVGK
;
A
#
# COMPACT_ATOMS: atom_id res chain seq x y z
N MET A 1 -42.06 19.75 48.34
CA MET A 1 -40.63 19.79 47.95
C MET A 1 -39.91 18.69 48.72
N THR A 2 -39.85 17.48 48.16
CA THR A 2 -39.18 16.33 48.78
C THR A 2 -38.28 15.67 47.76
N SER A 3 -37.00 15.99 47.90
CA SER A 3 -35.77 15.32 47.49
C SER A 3 -35.89 13.95 46.79
N HIS A 4 -35.49 13.89 45.51
CA HIS A 4 -35.09 12.65 44.81
C HIS A 4 -33.59 12.64 44.38
N PRO A 5 -32.63 12.99 45.25
CA PRO A 5 -31.21 12.91 44.91
C PRO A 5 -30.72 11.46 44.81
N VAL A 6 -31.34 10.54 45.58
CA VAL A 6 -30.93 9.13 45.66
C VAL A 6 -31.30 8.37 44.38
N LEU A 7 -32.50 8.58 43.83
CA LEU A 7 -32.92 7.94 42.56
C LEU A 7 -32.08 8.39 41.37
N ARG A 8 -31.63 9.66 41.36
CA ARG A 8 -30.75 10.19 40.30
C ARG A 8 -29.35 9.61 40.38
N GLY A 9 -28.82 9.37 41.59
CA GLY A 9 -27.52 8.73 41.78
C GLY A 9 -27.48 7.29 41.29
N VAL A 10 -28.54 6.51 41.57
CA VAL A 10 -28.62 5.10 41.15
C VAL A 10 -28.72 4.98 39.62
N ALA A 11 -29.47 5.86 38.96
CA ALA A 11 -29.57 5.87 37.50
C ALA A 11 -28.23 6.16 36.80
N ILE A 12 -27.41 7.04 37.37
CA ILE A 12 -26.08 7.39 36.82
C ILE A 12 -25.08 6.24 37.01
N VAL A 13 -25.15 5.51 38.13
CA VAL A 13 -24.29 4.34 38.39
C VAL A 13 -24.64 3.17 37.47
N ILE A 14 -25.94 2.92 37.23
CA ILE A 14 -26.36 1.85 36.32
C ILE A 14 -25.98 2.17 34.86
N ALA A 15 -26.10 3.43 34.43
CA ALA A 15 -25.69 3.85 33.10
C ALA A 15 -24.16 3.71 32.87
N SER A 16 -23.35 4.01 33.89
CA SER A 16 -21.88 3.89 33.78
C SER A 16 -21.39 2.43 33.78
N VAL A 17 -22.06 1.53 34.49
CA VAL A 17 -21.78 0.08 34.44
C VAL A 17 -22.19 -0.52 33.09
N ALA A 18 -23.32 -0.08 32.50
CA ALA A 18 -23.75 -0.53 31.18
C ALA A 18 -22.81 -0.08 30.04
N LEU A 19 -22.22 1.12 30.13
CA LEU A 19 -21.23 1.57 29.15
C LEU A 19 -19.87 0.86 29.30
N ALA A 20 -19.51 0.39 30.49
CA ALA A 20 -18.26 -0.35 30.72
C ALA A 20 -18.31 -1.80 30.21
N ALA A 21 -19.50 -2.42 30.13
CA ALA A 21 -19.68 -3.76 29.58
C ALA A 21 -19.54 -3.82 28.04
N CYS A 22 -19.63 -2.68 27.36
CA CYS A 22 -19.47 -2.60 25.90
C CYS A 22 -18.04 -2.29 25.45
N SER A 23 -17.10 -2.04 26.37
CA SER A 23 -15.71 -1.65 26.06
C SER A 23 -14.67 -2.70 26.44
N THR A 24 -15.07 -3.90 26.89
CA THR A 24 -14.20 -5.08 26.96
C THR A 24 -13.83 -5.53 25.55
N VAL A 25 -12.88 -4.82 24.96
CA VAL A 25 -12.03 -5.35 23.90
C VAL A 25 -11.23 -6.46 24.57
N GLU A 26 -11.58 -7.72 24.27
CA GLU A 26 -10.67 -8.82 24.56
C GLU A 26 -9.32 -8.46 23.92
N PRO A 27 -8.23 -8.42 24.71
CA PRO A 27 -6.91 -8.26 24.12
C PRO A 27 -6.73 -9.43 23.16
N GLY A 28 -6.65 -9.12 21.86
CA GLY A 28 -6.33 -10.10 20.83
C GLY A 28 -5.03 -10.85 21.19
N PRO A 29 -4.76 -11.99 20.52
CA PRO A 29 -3.61 -12.84 20.82
C PRO A 29 -2.36 -11.99 21.04
N SER A 30 -1.69 -12.20 22.18
CA SER A 30 -0.54 -11.40 22.59
C SER A 30 0.47 -11.34 21.45
N VAL A 31 0.81 -10.11 21.06
CA VAL A 31 1.76 -9.84 19.98
C VAL A 31 3.09 -10.44 20.42
N ALA A 32 3.49 -11.56 19.83
CA ALA A 32 4.85 -12.06 20.00
C ALA A 32 5.80 -10.92 19.63
N ALA A 33 6.65 -10.52 20.57
CA ALA A 33 7.58 -9.42 20.38
C ALA A 33 8.52 -9.78 19.22
N VAL A 34 8.34 -9.12 18.07
CA VAL A 34 9.26 -9.25 16.95
C VAL A 34 10.55 -8.54 17.35
N GLU A 35 11.69 -9.22 17.22
CA GLU A 35 12.98 -8.61 17.49
C GLU A 35 13.16 -7.35 16.65
N PRO A 36 13.64 -6.23 17.21
CA PRO A 36 13.79 -4.99 16.46
C PRO A 36 14.86 -5.10 15.36
N SER A 37 14.65 -4.42 14.24
CA SER A 37 15.64 -4.26 13.18
C SER A 37 16.72 -3.27 13.63
N THR A 38 17.99 -3.57 13.35
CA THR A 38 19.15 -2.75 13.72
C THR A 38 19.83 -2.09 12.52
N SER A 39 19.53 -2.53 11.31
CA SER A 39 20.08 -1.96 10.07
C SER A 39 19.07 -1.96 8.93
N ILE A 40 19.28 -1.09 7.93
CA ILE A 40 18.43 -1.01 6.73
C ILE A 40 18.48 -2.34 5.96
N ALA A 41 19.67 -2.93 5.80
CA ALA A 41 19.84 -4.21 5.10
C ALA A 41 19.07 -5.35 5.80
N GLN A 42 19.07 -5.36 7.14
CA GLN A 42 18.29 -6.34 7.90
C GLN A 42 16.78 -6.11 7.72
N ALA A 43 16.32 -4.86 7.77
CA ALA A 43 14.92 -4.53 7.52
C ALA A 43 14.47 -4.95 6.11
N ASP A 44 15.30 -4.70 5.09
CA ASP A 44 15.01 -5.11 3.70
C ASP A 44 14.97 -6.63 3.55
N THR A 45 15.91 -7.34 4.17
CA THR A 45 15.94 -8.81 4.20
C THR A 45 14.67 -9.37 4.84
N ARG A 46 14.21 -8.77 5.96
CA ARG A 46 12.96 -9.16 6.62
C ARG A 46 11.75 -8.91 5.75
N LEU A 47 11.67 -7.77 5.07
CA LEU A 47 10.57 -7.48 4.15
C LEU A 47 10.52 -8.46 2.96
N ALA A 48 11.67 -8.84 2.42
CA ALA A 48 11.76 -9.86 1.37
C ALA A 48 11.35 -11.26 1.87
N ALA A 49 11.76 -11.63 3.09
CA ALA A 49 11.34 -12.87 3.73
C ALA A 49 9.83 -12.90 3.98
N VAL A 50 9.25 -11.80 4.48
CA VAL A 50 7.80 -11.64 4.66
C VAL A 50 7.06 -11.81 3.33
N ALA A 51 7.53 -11.19 2.25
CA ALA A 51 6.90 -11.33 0.93
C ALA A 51 6.88 -12.79 0.45
N THR A 52 7.99 -13.51 0.66
CA THR A 52 8.12 -14.94 0.32
C THR A 52 7.20 -15.80 1.17
N GLU A 53 7.16 -15.59 2.49
CA GLU A 53 6.32 -16.37 3.40
C GLU A 53 4.83 -16.08 3.18
N ARG A 54 4.45 -14.84 2.85
CA ARG A 54 3.06 -14.52 2.48
C ARG A 54 2.63 -15.32 1.24
N ALA A 55 3.47 -15.40 0.22
CA ALA A 55 3.18 -16.22 -0.96
C ALA A 55 3.06 -17.71 -0.59
N ALA A 56 3.91 -18.22 0.31
CA ALA A 56 3.83 -19.59 0.80
C ALA A 56 2.56 -19.85 1.63
N ILE A 57 2.12 -18.91 2.47
CA ILE A 57 0.87 -19.00 3.24
C ILE A 57 -0.34 -19.09 2.30
N GLU A 58 -0.38 -18.24 1.27
CA GLU A 58 -1.46 -18.27 0.27
C GLU A 58 -1.46 -19.59 -0.52
N ALA A 59 -0.28 -20.12 -0.89
CA ALA A 59 -0.18 -21.41 -1.56
C ALA A 59 -0.71 -22.56 -0.68
N ARG A 60 -0.29 -22.62 0.60
CA ARG A 60 -0.80 -23.61 1.58
C ARG A 60 -2.30 -23.50 1.79
N PHE A 61 -2.84 -22.27 1.78
CA PHE A 61 -4.28 -22.06 1.88
C PHE A 61 -5.01 -22.60 0.63
N ALA A 62 -4.54 -22.29 -0.58
CA ALA A 62 -5.14 -22.77 -1.82
C ALA A 62 -5.10 -24.31 -1.92
N GLU A 63 -4.00 -24.93 -1.53
CA GLU A 63 -3.89 -26.39 -1.44
C GLU A 63 -4.92 -26.97 -0.45
N ARG A 64 -5.05 -26.37 0.73
CA ARG A 64 -6.01 -26.82 1.75
C ARG A 64 -7.45 -26.59 1.35
N GLU A 65 -7.73 -25.48 0.66
CA GLU A 65 -9.05 -25.16 0.13
C GLU A 65 -9.51 -26.25 -0.85
N ALA A 66 -8.65 -26.67 -1.78
CA ALA A 66 -8.95 -27.79 -2.68
C ALA A 66 -9.28 -29.08 -1.91
N VAL A 67 -8.49 -29.42 -0.87
CA VAL A 67 -8.75 -30.60 -0.03
C VAL A 67 -10.05 -30.47 0.78
N CYS A 68 -10.43 -29.26 1.20
CA CYS A 68 -11.65 -29.06 1.98
C CYS A 68 -12.92 -29.34 1.17
N TYR A 69 -12.91 -29.08 -0.14
CA TYR A 69 -14.06 -29.38 -1.01
C TYR A 69 -14.34 -30.88 -1.19
N GLU A 70 -13.35 -31.74 -0.94
CA GLU A 70 -13.49 -33.20 -0.99
C GLU A 70 -14.04 -33.80 0.32
N LYS A 71 -14.23 -32.98 1.36
CA LYS A 71 -14.70 -33.45 2.68
C LYS A 71 -16.19 -33.28 2.84
N PHE A 72 -16.81 -34.14 3.65
CA PHE A 72 -18.23 -34.01 3.99
C PHE A 72 -18.54 -32.71 4.76
N PHE A 73 -17.68 -32.33 5.70
CA PHE A 73 -17.81 -31.10 6.48
C PHE A 73 -17.00 -29.94 5.87
N VAL A 74 -17.32 -29.56 4.62
CA VAL A 74 -16.60 -28.51 3.86
C VAL A 74 -16.49 -27.20 4.64
N ASN A 75 -17.60 -26.69 5.17
CA ASN A 75 -17.64 -25.38 5.85
C ASN A 75 -16.70 -25.32 7.05
N ASN A 76 -16.75 -26.32 7.92
CA ASN A 76 -15.84 -26.40 9.07
C ASN A 76 -14.38 -26.47 8.63
N CYS A 77 -14.06 -27.27 7.61
CA CYS A 77 -12.70 -27.35 7.07
C CYS A 77 -12.22 -26.01 6.50
N LEU A 78 -13.07 -25.30 5.76
CA LEU A 78 -12.75 -24.00 5.18
C LEU A 78 -12.55 -22.93 6.27
N ASP A 79 -13.36 -22.96 7.33
CA ASP A 79 -13.24 -22.00 8.43
C ASP A 79 -11.93 -22.24 9.20
N GLU A 80 -11.56 -23.49 9.48
CA GLU A 80 -10.24 -23.79 10.05
C GLU A 80 -9.09 -23.35 9.13
N ALA A 81 -9.23 -23.54 7.81
CA ALA A 81 -8.20 -23.13 6.85
C ALA A 81 -8.05 -21.60 6.82
N LYS A 82 -9.16 -20.86 6.86
CA LYS A 82 -9.19 -19.39 6.93
C LYS A 82 -8.58 -18.87 8.22
N GLU A 83 -8.91 -19.48 9.37
CA GLU A 83 -8.35 -19.05 10.65
C GLU A 83 -6.84 -19.29 10.73
N ARG A 84 -6.35 -20.43 10.21
CA ARG A 84 -4.90 -20.68 10.10
C ARG A 84 -4.22 -19.67 9.18
N ARG A 85 -4.83 -19.35 8.03
CA ARG A 85 -4.32 -18.31 7.12
C ARG A 85 -4.29 -16.95 7.80
N ARG A 86 -5.37 -16.55 8.47
CA ARG A 86 -5.49 -15.28 9.21
C ARG A 86 -4.37 -15.17 10.26
N ALA A 87 -4.22 -16.18 11.11
CA ALA A 87 -3.19 -16.18 12.17
C ALA A 87 -1.77 -16.07 11.58
N ALA A 88 -1.47 -16.82 10.52
CA ALA A 88 -0.17 -16.78 9.86
C ALA A 88 0.12 -15.41 9.22
N LEU A 89 -0.87 -14.81 8.55
CA LEU A 89 -0.73 -13.48 7.95
C LEU A 89 -0.55 -12.38 9.00
N VAL A 90 -1.23 -12.47 10.14
CA VAL A 90 -1.05 -11.54 11.26
C VAL A 90 0.39 -11.60 11.80
N ALA A 91 0.95 -12.79 11.97
CA ALA A 91 2.34 -12.94 12.39
C ALA A 91 3.31 -12.26 11.41
N GLN A 92 3.12 -12.46 10.10
CA GLN A 92 3.93 -11.80 9.07
C GLN A 92 3.74 -10.27 9.05
N ARG A 93 2.52 -9.79 9.28
CA ARG A 93 2.22 -8.35 9.35
C ARG A 93 2.95 -7.67 10.51
N ASN A 94 3.16 -8.35 11.63
CA ASN A 94 3.92 -7.79 12.75
C ASN A 94 5.38 -7.53 12.37
N ILE A 95 6.00 -8.45 11.62
CA ILE A 95 7.37 -8.32 11.11
C ILE A 95 7.46 -7.18 10.10
N GLU A 96 6.48 -7.09 9.20
CA GLU A 96 6.37 -6.01 8.20
C GLU A 96 6.30 -4.63 8.87
N ILE A 97 5.41 -4.46 9.86
CA ILE A 97 5.23 -3.19 10.58
C ILE A 97 6.52 -2.78 11.31
N GLU A 98 7.20 -3.73 11.95
CA GLU A 98 8.47 -3.46 12.64
C GLU A 98 9.54 -2.96 11.68
N ALA A 99 9.79 -3.70 10.60
CA ALA A 99 10.82 -3.36 9.61
C ALA A 99 10.52 -2.03 8.90
N GLU A 100 9.25 -1.78 8.53
CA GLU A 100 8.84 -0.50 7.95
C GLU A 100 8.98 0.65 8.94
N ARG A 101 8.59 0.46 10.21
CA ARG A 101 8.72 1.47 11.25
C ARG A 101 10.18 1.87 11.43
N PHE A 102 11.11 0.91 11.44
CA PHE A 102 12.55 1.17 11.49
C PHE A 102 12.99 2.06 10.32
N LYS A 103 12.64 1.69 9.09
CA LYS A 103 13.01 2.46 7.89
C LYS A 103 12.41 3.87 7.89
N ARG A 104 11.14 4.01 8.30
CA ARG A 104 10.48 5.32 8.42
C ARG A 104 11.18 6.20 9.45
N ARG A 105 11.55 5.64 10.61
CA ARG A 105 12.28 6.38 11.65
C ARG A 105 13.60 6.93 11.12
N LEU A 106 14.41 6.10 10.47
CA LEU A 106 15.69 6.56 9.90
C LEU A 106 15.51 7.67 8.86
N LYS A 107 14.50 7.58 8.01
CA LYS A 107 14.19 8.62 7.02
C LYS A 107 13.78 9.94 7.68
N VAL A 108 13.05 9.89 8.79
CA VAL A 108 12.68 11.08 9.56
C VAL A 108 13.92 11.67 10.23
N GLU A 109 14.75 10.85 10.87
CA GLU A 109 16.01 11.31 11.48
C GLU A 109 16.96 11.97 10.46
N GLU A 110 17.05 11.42 9.26
CA GLU A 110 17.81 12.04 8.15
C GLU A 110 17.23 13.40 7.76
N ARG A 111 15.90 13.47 7.58
CA ARG A 111 15.21 14.73 7.25
C ARG A 111 15.39 15.79 8.33
N ASP A 112 15.30 15.41 9.59
CA ASP A 112 15.46 16.33 10.72
C ASP A 112 16.88 16.91 10.78
N ARG A 113 17.90 16.11 10.43
CA ARG A 113 19.28 16.60 10.29
C ARG A 113 19.43 17.59 9.14
N GLU A 114 18.81 17.32 7.99
CA GLU A 114 18.81 18.25 6.85
C GLU A 114 18.17 19.59 7.22
N ILE A 115 17.03 19.56 7.90
CA ILE A 115 16.32 20.77 8.34
C ILE A 115 17.18 21.56 9.35
N ALA A 116 17.75 20.88 10.35
CA ALA A 116 18.61 21.54 11.33
C ALA A 116 19.85 22.18 10.69
N ALA A 117 20.44 21.53 9.68
CA ALA A 117 21.56 22.09 8.92
C ALA A 117 21.15 23.33 8.10
N ALA A 118 19.99 23.28 7.43
CA ALA A 118 19.45 24.41 6.68
C ALA A 118 19.12 25.60 7.59
N ASP A 119 18.51 25.35 8.76
CA ASP A 119 18.19 26.38 9.74
C ASP A 119 19.46 27.05 10.30
N ALA A 120 20.51 26.27 10.53
CA ALA A 120 21.81 26.80 10.97
C ALA A 120 22.44 27.69 9.90
N GLN A 121 22.38 27.28 8.62
CA GLN A 121 22.85 28.09 7.50
C GLN A 121 22.05 29.39 7.38
N PHE A 122 20.72 29.32 7.44
CA PHE A 122 19.86 30.49 7.37
C PHE A 122 20.16 31.49 8.49
N LYS A 123 20.33 31.01 9.73
CA LYS A 123 20.69 31.87 10.86
C LYS A 123 22.08 32.49 10.71
N ALA A 124 23.04 31.75 10.16
CA ALA A 124 24.38 32.27 9.89
C ALA A 124 24.36 33.36 8.81
N GLU A 125 23.58 33.15 7.74
CA GLU A 125 23.35 34.16 6.71
C GLU A 125 22.66 35.40 7.28
N GLU A 126 21.59 35.22 8.04
CA GLU A 126 20.86 36.33 8.67
C GLU A 126 21.76 37.13 9.63
N ALA A 127 22.58 36.45 10.43
CA ALA A 127 23.59 37.11 11.27
C ALA A 127 24.65 37.86 10.44
N ALA A 128 25.09 37.29 9.32
CA ALA A 128 26.03 37.94 8.42
C ALA A 128 25.42 39.16 7.70
N LEU A 129 24.13 39.12 7.36
CA LEU A 129 23.40 40.27 6.83
C LEU A 129 23.18 41.34 7.90
N ALA A 130 22.86 40.96 9.15
CA ALA A 130 22.68 41.89 10.26
C ALA A 130 24.01 42.57 10.67
N ALA A 131 25.14 41.86 10.53
CA ALA A 131 26.47 42.41 10.78
C ALA A 131 26.98 43.30 9.64
N GLN A 132 26.37 43.26 8.44
CA GLN A 132 26.71 44.18 7.37
C GLN A 132 26.17 45.58 7.71
N PRO A 133 27.02 46.62 7.63
CA PRO A 133 26.56 47.99 7.87
C PRO A 133 25.44 48.35 6.89
N PRO A 134 24.44 49.15 7.31
CA PRO A 134 23.38 49.58 6.43
C PRO A 134 24.02 50.23 5.21
N ALA A 135 23.59 49.80 4.01
CA ALA A 135 24.06 50.39 2.77
C ALA A 135 23.91 51.91 2.87
N PRO A 136 24.94 52.69 2.47
CA PRO A 136 24.87 54.14 2.56
C PRO A 136 23.59 54.63 1.88
N PRO A 137 22.93 55.68 2.41
CA PRO A 137 21.77 56.26 1.77
C PRO A 137 22.10 56.46 0.31
N ARG A 138 21.37 55.79 -0.59
CA ARG A 138 21.52 56.07 -2.01
C ARG A 138 21.23 57.56 -2.17
N GLU A 139 22.26 58.33 -2.49
CA GLU A 139 22.10 59.71 -2.91
C GLU A 139 21.05 59.68 -4.01
N THR A 140 19.94 60.39 -3.79
CA THR A 140 18.90 60.57 -4.80
C THR A 140 19.43 61.57 -5.84
N SER A 141 20.55 61.25 -6.48
CA SER A 141 20.90 61.85 -7.76
C SER A 141 19.82 61.38 -8.73
N ALA A 142 19.02 62.32 -9.23
CA ALA A 142 18.02 62.23 -10.30
C ALA A 142 17.35 60.85 -10.45
N ILE A 143 16.05 60.77 -10.15
CA ILE A 143 15.17 59.62 -10.41
C ILE A 143 15.65 58.88 -11.67
N ALA A 144 16.38 57.78 -11.48
CA ALA A 144 16.74 56.93 -12.59
C ALA A 144 15.42 56.53 -13.26
N PRO A 145 15.32 56.56 -14.60
CA PRO A 145 14.09 56.22 -15.28
C PRO A 145 13.57 54.87 -14.74
N PRO A 146 12.25 54.72 -14.53
CA PRO A 146 11.70 53.54 -13.89
C PRO A 146 12.25 52.31 -14.57
N LYS A 147 12.94 51.46 -13.79
CA LYS A 147 13.47 50.19 -14.31
C LYS A 147 12.32 49.48 -15.03
N PRO A 148 12.52 49.00 -16.28
CA PRO A 148 11.44 48.38 -17.02
C PRO A 148 10.85 47.26 -16.17
N SER A 149 9.54 47.32 -15.97
CA SER A 149 8.81 46.38 -15.14
C SER A 149 9.15 44.94 -15.59
N PRO A 150 9.48 44.02 -14.65
CA PRO A 150 9.70 42.62 -15.00
C PRO A 150 8.41 41.96 -15.51
N ALA A 151 7.27 42.66 -15.54
CA ALA A 151 6.06 42.21 -16.21
C ALA A 151 6.31 41.87 -17.68
N ALA A 152 7.06 42.69 -18.43
CA ALA A 152 7.36 42.40 -19.83
C ALA A 152 8.18 41.11 -19.98
N ALA A 153 9.20 40.93 -19.14
CA ALA A 153 10.01 39.70 -19.11
C ALA A 153 9.20 38.46 -18.67
N ARG A 154 8.29 38.61 -17.69
CA ARG A 154 7.38 37.54 -17.24
C ARG A 154 6.38 37.14 -18.32
N ILE A 155 5.82 38.12 -19.03
CA ILE A 155 4.91 37.89 -20.17
C ILE A 155 5.67 37.19 -21.30
N ALA A 156 6.90 37.64 -21.62
CA ALA A 156 7.73 36.99 -22.63
C ALA A 156 8.05 35.53 -22.28
N ARG A 157 8.43 35.23 -21.03
CA ARG A 157 8.66 33.85 -20.55
C ARG A 157 7.40 32.99 -20.62
N ARG A 158 6.25 33.53 -20.22
CA ARG A 158 4.96 32.82 -20.29
C ARG A 158 4.59 32.50 -21.74
N ASN A 159 4.74 33.47 -22.64
CA ASN A 159 4.45 33.29 -24.07
C ASN A 159 5.42 32.30 -24.72
N ALA A 160 6.70 32.32 -24.35
CA ALA A 160 7.68 31.35 -24.81
C ALA A 160 7.32 29.93 -24.36
N LYS A 161 6.93 29.76 -23.09
CA LYS A 161 6.45 28.48 -22.55
C LYS A 161 5.19 27.99 -23.27
N ALA A 162 4.22 28.87 -23.51
CA ALA A 162 3.01 28.51 -24.25
C ALA A 162 3.30 28.08 -25.70
N ARG A 163 4.29 28.70 -26.36
CA ARG A 163 4.74 28.29 -27.71
C ARG A 163 5.43 26.94 -27.69
N GLU A 164 6.26 26.68 -26.69
CA GLU A 164 6.94 25.40 -26.50
C GLU A 164 5.93 24.27 -26.21
N GLU A 165 4.94 24.52 -25.35
CA GLU A 165 3.85 23.58 -25.08
C GLU A 165 3.00 23.33 -26.33
N ALA A 166 2.67 24.37 -27.10
CA ALA A 166 1.96 24.21 -28.37
C ALA A 166 2.77 23.42 -29.41
N ALA A 167 4.10 23.57 -29.44
CA ALA A 167 4.98 22.81 -30.32
C ALA A 167 5.10 21.34 -29.90
N ARG A 168 5.04 21.04 -28.58
CA ARG A 168 5.09 19.67 -28.03
C ARG A 168 3.74 18.95 -28.03
N ALA A 169 2.63 19.69 -28.05
CA ALA A 169 1.26 19.16 -28.08
C ALA A 169 1.01 18.04 -29.11
N PRO A 170 1.46 18.12 -30.39
CA PRO A 170 1.26 17.03 -31.35
C PRO A 170 2.04 15.77 -30.97
N GLU A 171 3.28 15.91 -30.47
CA GLU A 171 4.08 14.77 -30.03
C GLU A 171 3.48 14.12 -28.78
N ASP A 172 3.02 14.92 -27.82
CA ASP A 172 2.41 14.43 -26.59
C ASP A 172 1.06 13.77 -26.87
N ALA A 173 0.27 14.31 -27.81
CA ALA A 173 -0.95 13.68 -28.30
C ALA A 173 -0.65 12.35 -29.01
N ALA A 174 0.40 12.28 -29.83
CA ALA A 174 0.82 11.04 -30.48
C ALA A 174 1.29 9.98 -29.46
N LYS A 175 2.07 10.38 -28.44
CA LYS A 175 2.48 9.50 -27.34
C LYS A 175 1.28 9.00 -26.54
N ALA A 176 0.31 9.87 -26.23
CA ALA A 176 -0.92 9.49 -25.55
C ALA A 176 -1.71 8.47 -26.37
N ALA A 177 -1.91 8.71 -27.67
CA ALA A 177 -2.58 7.78 -28.57
C ALA A 177 -1.85 6.42 -28.65
N ALA A 178 -0.52 6.43 -28.75
CA ALA A 178 0.29 5.20 -28.76
C ALA A 178 0.18 4.42 -27.44
N ASN A 179 0.15 5.11 -26.31
CA ASN A 179 0.00 4.49 -24.99
C ASN A 179 -1.37 3.83 -24.82
N VAL A 180 -2.43 4.48 -25.31
CA VAL A 180 -3.79 3.92 -25.33
C VAL A 180 -3.84 2.68 -26.22
N ALA A 181 -3.32 2.76 -27.44
CA ALA A 181 -3.29 1.62 -28.36
C ALA A 181 -2.51 0.42 -27.76
N ALA A 182 -1.34 0.68 -27.15
CA ALA A 182 -0.55 -0.36 -26.50
C ALA A 182 -1.27 -0.97 -25.28
N PHE A 183 -2.05 -0.18 -24.53
CA PHE A 183 -2.85 -0.68 -23.42
C PHE A 183 -4.00 -1.58 -23.90
N GLU A 184 -4.71 -1.17 -24.94
CA GLU A 184 -5.79 -1.98 -25.54
C GLU A 184 -5.28 -3.29 -26.14
N GLU A 185 -4.10 -3.26 -26.78
CA GLU A 185 -3.45 -4.47 -27.29
C GLU A 185 -3.07 -5.42 -26.15
N ARG A 186 -2.47 -4.90 -25.07
CA ARG A 186 -2.15 -5.70 -23.88
C ARG A 186 -3.40 -6.32 -23.27
N LYS A 187 -4.51 -5.56 -23.21
CA LYS A 187 -5.79 -6.05 -22.73
C LYS A 187 -6.30 -7.21 -23.59
N ARG A 188 -6.34 -7.04 -24.92
CA ARG A 188 -6.76 -8.11 -25.85
C ARG A 188 -5.88 -9.35 -25.73
N LYS A 189 -4.55 -9.19 -25.64
CA LYS A 189 -3.62 -10.32 -25.48
C LYS A 189 -3.84 -11.03 -24.14
N SER A 190 -4.11 -10.29 -23.06
CA SER A 190 -4.44 -10.88 -21.76
C SER A 190 -5.73 -11.69 -21.81
N GLU A 191 -6.78 -11.14 -22.41
CA GLU A 191 -8.08 -11.82 -22.58
C GLU A 191 -7.93 -13.09 -23.44
N GLN A 192 -7.14 -13.04 -24.53
CA GLN A 192 -6.83 -14.22 -25.34
C GLN A 192 -6.11 -15.28 -24.52
N ARG A 193 -5.06 -14.92 -23.77
CA ARG A 193 -4.35 -15.87 -22.91
C ARG A 193 -5.26 -16.49 -21.85
N GLN A 194 -6.16 -15.71 -21.27
CA GLN A 194 -7.13 -16.23 -20.30
C GLN A 194 -8.08 -17.25 -20.95
N ARG A 195 -8.58 -16.97 -22.16
CA ARG A 195 -9.40 -17.91 -22.94
C ARG A 195 -8.63 -19.18 -23.29
N ASP A 196 -7.38 -19.06 -23.74
CA ASP A 196 -6.53 -20.21 -24.08
C ASP A 196 -6.25 -21.08 -22.86
N VAL A 197 -5.96 -20.46 -21.71
CA VAL A 197 -5.75 -21.19 -20.45
C VAL A 197 -7.03 -21.89 -20.00
N ALA A 198 -8.19 -21.22 -20.10
CA ALA A 198 -9.48 -21.83 -19.77
C ALA A 198 -9.79 -23.02 -20.69
N ALA A 199 -9.58 -22.88 -22.01
CA ALA A 199 -9.77 -23.95 -22.97
C ALA A 199 -8.84 -25.14 -22.70
N ARG A 200 -7.55 -24.88 -22.42
CA ARG A 200 -6.60 -25.95 -22.06
C ARG A 200 -6.96 -26.66 -20.77
N LYS A 201 -7.48 -25.95 -19.77
CA LYS A 201 -7.99 -26.56 -18.53
C LYS A 201 -9.19 -27.45 -18.81
N ALA A 202 -10.19 -26.95 -19.53
CA ALA A 202 -11.37 -27.72 -19.91
C ALA A 202 -11.02 -28.97 -20.74
N GLU A 203 -10.08 -28.87 -21.69
CA GLU A 203 -9.61 -30.03 -22.46
C GLU A 203 -8.90 -31.06 -21.58
N ARG A 204 -8.06 -30.62 -20.64
CA ARG A 204 -7.38 -31.51 -19.69
C ARG A 204 -8.37 -32.21 -18.76
N GLU A 205 -9.37 -31.48 -18.26
CA GLU A 205 -10.45 -32.03 -17.42
C GLU A 205 -11.29 -33.04 -18.20
N ALA A 206 -11.69 -32.73 -19.44
CA ALA A 206 -12.42 -33.65 -20.31
C ALA A 206 -11.62 -34.92 -20.62
N LYS A 207 -10.31 -34.79 -20.93
CA LYS A 207 -9.42 -35.95 -21.13
C LYS A 207 -9.26 -36.78 -19.85
N ALA A 208 -9.16 -36.14 -18.70
CA ALA A 208 -9.08 -36.82 -17.41
C ALA A 208 -10.39 -37.58 -17.10
N ALA A 209 -11.54 -36.96 -17.32
CA ALA A 209 -12.85 -37.60 -17.16
C ALA A 209 -13.04 -38.78 -18.12
N ALA A 210 -12.67 -38.63 -19.39
CA ALA A 210 -12.75 -39.72 -20.37
C ALA A 210 -11.82 -40.89 -20.01
N LYS A 211 -10.62 -40.62 -19.49
CA LYS A 211 -9.71 -41.66 -18.99
C LYS A 211 -10.31 -42.40 -17.79
N LYS A 212 -10.83 -41.67 -16.80
CA LYS A 212 -11.51 -42.26 -15.63
C LYS A 212 -12.69 -43.14 -16.06
N ALA A 213 -13.56 -42.65 -16.94
CA ALA A 213 -14.69 -43.42 -17.45
C ALA A 213 -14.26 -44.68 -18.22
N ASN A 214 -13.15 -44.62 -18.97
CA ASN A 214 -12.61 -45.80 -19.67
C ASN A 214 -12.00 -46.82 -18.69
N GLU A 215 -11.32 -46.36 -17.65
CA GLU A 215 -10.77 -47.21 -16.58
C GLU A 215 -11.89 -47.88 -15.78
N GLU A 216 -12.94 -47.14 -15.43
CA GLU A 216 -14.14 -47.68 -14.77
C GLU A 216 -14.89 -48.69 -15.65
N ALA A 217 -15.04 -48.42 -16.95
CA ALA A 217 -15.66 -49.35 -17.90
C ALA A 217 -14.83 -50.63 -18.10
N LYS A 218 -13.49 -50.54 -18.07
CA LYS A 218 -12.60 -51.71 -18.12
C LYS A 218 -12.63 -52.52 -16.82
N ALA A 219 -12.76 -51.85 -15.67
CA ALA A 219 -12.89 -52.52 -14.37
C ALA A 219 -14.25 -53.22 -14.21
N ALA A 220 -15.30 -52.71 -14.87
CA ALA A 220 -16.65 -53.29 -14.86
C ALA A 220 -16.87 -54.39 -15.92
N ALA A 221 -15.94 -54.62 -16.85
CA ALA A 221 -16.04 -55.69 -17.82
C ALA A 221 -15.78 -57.06 -17.15
N PRO A 222 -16.74 -58.01 -17.17
CA PRO A 222 -16.60 -59.27 -16.45
C PRO A 222 -15.46 -60.11 -17.03
N VAL A 223 -14.54 -60.54 -16.16
CA VAL A 223 -13.53 -61.56 -16.47
C VAL A 223 -14.28 -62.88 -16.67
N GLY A 224 -14.61 -63.18 -17.93
CA GLY A 224 -15.20 -64.45 -18.33
C GLY A 224 -14.16 -65.57 -18.24
N LYS A 225 -14.36 -66.49 -17.28
CA LYS A 225 -14.25 -67.94 -17.46
C LYS A 225 -14.87 -68.65 -16.26
#